data_AF-A0AAE4ZBK4-F1
#
_entry.id   AF-A0AAE4ZBK4-F1
#
_cell.length_a   1.000
_cell.length_b   1.000
_cell.length_c   1.000
_cell.angle_alpha   90.00
_cell.angle_beta   90.00
_cell.angle_gamma   90.00
#
_symmetry.space_group_name_H-M   'P 1'
#
loop_
_entity.id
_entity.type
_entity.pdbx_description
1 polymer ?
#
loop_
_entity_poly.entity_id
_entity_poly.type
_entity_poly.pdbx_seq_one_letter_code
_entity_poly.pdbx_strand_id
1 'polypeptide(L)' 'QFNVSSLYPILARMEKRGWVRGRWVEKAGERRRRYYELTKRGEEALEDQQEQWVAFAAAVNQVIGLSHA' A
#
# COMPACT_ATOMS: atom_id res chain seq x y z
N GLN A 1 -4.20 -14.82 4.21
CA GLN A 1 -4.40 -14.98 2.75
C GLN A 1 -4.90 -13.66 2.20
N PHE A 2 -4.19 -13.04 1.25
CA PHE A 2 -4.62 -11.79 0.63
C PHE A 2 -5.77 -12.10 -0.36
N ASN A 3 -6.97 -11.57 -0.11
CA ASN A 3 -8.12 -11.81 -1.00
C ASN A 3 -8.26 -10.62 -1.97
N VAL A 4 -8.46 -10.92 -3.25
CA VAL A 4 -8.75 -9.91 -4.28
C VAL A 4 -10.00 -9.08 -3.91
N SER A 5 -10.94 -9.65 -3.17
CA SER A 5 -12.12 -8.93 -2.68
C SER A 5 -11.78 -7.80 -1.71
N SER A 6 -10.70 -7.90 -0.93
CA SER A 6 -10.25 -6.82 -0.03
C SER A 6 -9.29 -5.84 -0.71
N LEU A 7 -8.68 -6.22 -1.84
CA LEU A 7 -7.77 -5.36 -2.60
C LEU A 7 -8.50 -4.15 -3.20
N TYR A 8 -9.64 -4.34 -3.87
CA TYR A 8 -10.33 -3.25 -4.55
C TYR A 8 -10.80 -2.13 -3.60
N PRO A 9 -11.38 -2.42 -2.43
CA PRO A 9 -11.69 -1.39 -1.43
C PRO A 9 -10.44 -0.63 -0.93
N ILE A 10 -9.30 -1.32 -0.79
CA ILE A 10 -8.05 -0.67 -0.38
C ILE A 10 -7.58 0.30 -1.48
N LEU A 11 -7.51 -0.15 -2.74
CA LEU A 11 -7.12 0.69 -3.86
C LEU A 11 -8.03 1.91 -4.01
N ALA A 12 -9.35 1.73 -3.88
CA ALA A 12 -10.30 2.83 -3.91
C ALA A 12 -10.07 3.86 -2.79
N ARG A 13 -9.73 3.40 -1.57
CA ARG A 13 -9.38 4.31 -0.46
C ARG A 13 -8.05 5.02 -0.70
N MET A 14 -7.05 4.32 -1.23
CA MET A 14 -5.76 4.94 -1.57
C MET A 14 -5.92 6.00 -2.67
N GLU A 15 -6.75 5.73 -3.67
CA GLU A 15 -7.07 6.69 -4.74
C GLU A 15 -7.84 7.90 -4.20
N LYS A 16 -8.83 7.68 -3.32
CA LYS A 16 -9.55 8.78 -2.62
C LYS A 16 -8.62 9.65 -1.76
N ARG A 17 -7.57 9.07 -1.17
CA ARG A 17 -6.54 9.80 -0.40
C ARG A 17 -5.51 10.52 -1.28
N GLY A 18 -5.57 10.29 -2.60
CA GLY A 18 -4.62 10.79 -3.57
C GLY A 18 -3.26 10.10 -3.50
N TRP A 19 -3.15 8.93 -2.87
CA TRP A 19 -1.90 8.17 -2.75
C TRP A 19 -1.59 7.37 -4.01
N VAL A 20 -2.61 6.94 -4.74
CA VAL A 20 -2.44 6.28 -6.04
C VAL A 20 -3.30 6.94 -7.10
N ARG A 21 -2.90 6.80 -8.36
CA ARG A 21 -3.69 7.18 -9.53
C ARG A 21 -4.00 5.94 -10.35
N GLY A 22 -5.28 5.73 -10.66
CA GLY A 22 -5.72 4.69 -11.57
C GLY A 22 -5.71 5.14 -13.03
N ARG A 23 -5.04 4.38 -13.91
CA ARG A 23 -5.11 4.50 -15.37
C ARG A 23 -5.79 3.27 -15.95
N TRP A 24 -6.80 3.50 -16.76
CA TRP A 24 -7.37 2.44 -17.58
C TRP A 24 -6.47 2.17 -18.79
N VAL A 25 -6.18 0.89 -19.01
CA VAL A 25 -5.40 0.41 -20.14
C VAL A 25 -6.26 -0.51 -20.96
N GLU A 26 -6.45 -0.14 -22.21
CA GLU A 26 -7.17 -0.89 -23.22
C GLU A 26 -6.18 -1.35 -24.28
N LYS A 27 -6.27 -2.62 -24.66
CA LYS A 27 -5.54 -3.22 -25.78
C LYS A 27 -6.54 -3.96 -26.64
N ALA A 28 -6.40 -3.86 -27.95
CA ALA A 28 -7.27 -4.54 -28.89
C ALA A 28 -7.26 -6.05 -28.61
N GLY A 29 -8.45 -6.64 -28.45
CA GLY A 29 -8.61 -8.06 -28.16
C GLY A 29 -8.42 -8.47 -26.69
N GLU A 30 -8.09 -7.55 -25.78
CA GLU A 30 -7.89 -7.85 -24.35
C GLU A 30 -8.95 -7.21 -23.45
N ARG A 31 -9.27 -7.87 -22.33
CA ARG A 31 -10.08 -7.28 -21.27
C ARG A 31 -9.39 -6.04 -20.70
N ARG A 32 -10.10 -4.91 -20.66
CA ARG A 32 -9.64 -3.66 -20.03
C ARG A 32 -9.16 -3.89 -18.60
N ARG A 33 -7.99 -3.34 -18.26
CA ARG A 33 -7.38 -3.42 -16.92
C ARG A 33 -7.17 -2.03 -16.34
N ARG A 34 -7.29 -1.90 -15.02
CA ARG A 34 -6.97 -0.67 -14.29
C ARG A 34 -5.60 -0.83 -13.64
N TYR A 35 -4.63 -0.05 -14.10
CA TYR A 35 -3.29 0.02 -13.54
C TYR A 35 -3.25 1.16 -12.53
N TYR A 36 -2.49 0.98 -11.45
CA TYR A 36 -2.32 2.00 -10.41
C TYR A 36 -0.85 2.34 -10.27
N GLU A 37 -0.56 3.62 -10.12
CA GLU A 37 0.77 4.16 -9.83
C GLU A 37 0.72 4.98 -8.54
N LEU A 38 1.80 4.99 -7.77
CA LEU A 38 1.92 5.93 -6.65
C LEU A 38 2.00 7.35 -7.19
N THR A 39 1.36 8.27 -6.48
CA THR A 39 1.56 9.71 -6.70
C THR A 39 2.71 10.20 -5.83
N LYS A 40 3.17 11.43 -6.02
CA LYS A 40 4.15 12.09 -5.12
C LYS A 40 3.69 12.07 -3.66
N ARG A 41 2.43 12.42 -3.41
CA ARG A 41 1.80 12.33 -2.08
C ARG A 41 1.74 10.89 -1.54
N GLY A 42 1.60 9.92 -2.44
CA GLY A 42 1.62 8.50 -2.09
C GLY A 42 3.00 8.00 -1.70
N GLU A 43 4.05 8.49 -2.37
CA GLU A 43 5.45 8.22 -2.02
C GLU A 43 5.77 8.78 -0.62
N GLU A 44 5.44 10.05 -0.36
CA GLU A 44 5.61 10.69 0.96
C GLU A 44 4.85 9.92 2.06
N ALA A 45 3.57 9.60 1.84
CA ALA A 45 2.77 8.87 2.81
C ALA A 45 3.25 7.42 3.03
N LEU A 46 3.95 6.85 2.04
CA LEU A 46 4.55 5.53 2.14
C LEU A 46 5.83 5.58 2.97
N GLU A 47 6.66 6.61 2.82
CA GLU A 47 7.82 6.85 3.69
C GLU A 47 7.41 7.00 5.15
N ASP A 48 6.43 7.88 5.43
CA ASP A 48 5.89 8.09 6.79
C ASP A 48 5.39 6.78 7.42
N GLN A 49 4.66 5.97 6.65
CA GLN A 49 4.13 4.68 7.11
C GLN A 49 5.23 3.66 7.38
N GLN A 50 6.30 3.66 6.59
CA GLN A 50 7.45 2.79 6.82
C GLN A 50 8.17 3.16 8.11
N GLU A 51 8.39 4.45 8.37
CA GLU A 51 9.02 4.91 9.60
C GLU A 51 8.19 4.51 10.83
N GLN A 52 6.87 4.75 10.78
CA GLN A 52 5.94 4.34 11.84
C GLN A 52 5.95 2.83 12.06
N TRP A 53 5.99 2.04 10.98
CA TRP A 53 6.05 0.59 11.05
C TRP A 53 7.34 0.11 11.71
N VAL A 54 8.49 0.67 11.33
CA VAL A 54 9.79 0.32 11.93
C VAL A 54 9.78 0.61 13.43
N ALA A 55 9.31 1.79 13.84
CA ALA A 55 9.21 2.16 15.25
C ALA A 55 8.27 1.23 16.02
N PHE A 56 7.10 0.93 15.45
CA PHE A 56 6.13 0.01 16.05
C PHE A 56 6.69 -1.40 16.21
N ALA A 57 7.30 -1.95 15.15
CA ALA A 57 7.89 -3.28 15.16
C ALA A 57 9.04 -3.37 16.17
N ALA A 58 9.88 -2.34 16.26
CA ALA A 58 10.95 -2.27 17.26
C ALA A 58 10.38 -2.30 18.69
N ALA A 59 9.34 -1.53 18.98
CA ALA A 59 8.68 -1.52 20.28
C ALA A 59 8.07 -2.89 20.63
N VAL A 60 7.38 -3.52 19.66
CA VAL A 60 6.82 -4.87 19.85
C VAL A 60 7.94 -5.88 20.13
N ASN A 61 9.04 -5.85 19.38
CA ASN A 61 10.17 -6.75 19.55
C ASN A 61 10.81 -6.64 20.94
N GLN A 62 10.88 -5.43 21.51
CA GLN A 62 11.35 -5.22 22.88
C GLN A 62 10.43 -5.87 23.91
N VAL A 63 9.11 -5.72 23.75
CA VAL A 63 8.12 -6.29 24.69
C VAL A 63 8.14 -7.82 24.69
N ILE A 64 8.30 -8.43 23.51
CA ILE A 64 8.30 -9.90 23.38
C ILE A 64 9.68 -10.53 23.61
N GLY A 65 10.69 -9.73 23.97
CA GLY A 65 12.03 -10.23 24.34
C GLY A 65 12.88 -10.72 23.16
N LEU A 66 12.50 -10.41 21.91
CA LEU A 66 13.30 -10.75 20.72
C LEU A 66 14.47 -9.78 20.49
N SER A 67 14.63 -8.77 21.35
CA SER A 67 15.72 -7.78 21.30
C SER A 67 17.02 -8.22 22.00
N HIS A 68 17.16 -9.50 22.34
CA HIS A 68 18.41 -10.05 22.90
C HIS A 68 18.89 -11.27 22.11
N ALA A 69 19.77 -11.01 21.14
CA ALA A 69 20.86 -11.88 20.69
C ALA A 69 22.02 -11.01 20.21
#